data_AF-A0A816LL83-F1
#
_entry.id   AF-A0A816LL83-F1
#
_cell.length_a   1.000
_cell.length_b   1.000
_cell.length_c   1.000
_cell.angle_alpha   90.00
_cell.angle_beta   90.00
_cell.angle_gamma   90.00
#
_symmetry.space_group_name_H-M   'P 1'
#
loop_
_entity.id
_entity.type
_entity.pdbx_description
1 polymer ?
#
loop_
_entity_poly.entity_id
_entity_poly.type
_entity_poly.pdbx_seq_one_letter_code
_entity_poly.pdbx_strand_id
1 'polypeptide(L)'
;MSVRLFFIPTARAGFGLQPNGQAVLAHIGFKEKVQQITHLYLVWQIINGNGDVIASPNRIAGYGKRFGFFLGGTLRAELVDILKEPIERAGNLHYNHNVANIKQDADGVMISLENNQQKKSV
;
A
#
# COMPACT_ATOMS: atom_id res chain seq x y z
N MET A 1 -28.64 -17.08 4.17
CA MET A 1 -27.51 -16.62 5.02
C MET A 1 -26.37 -16.21 4.10
N SER A 2 -26.00 -14.92 4.11
CA SER A 2 -24.89 -14.42 3.29
C SER A 2 -23.58 -14.64 4.05
N VAL A 3 -22.68 -15.44 3.50
CA VAL A 3 -21.34 -15.65 4.05
C VAL A 3 -20.56 -14.35 3.85
N ARG A 4 -20.30 -13.61 4.94
CA ARG A 4 -19.35 -12.50 4.92
C ARG A 4 -17.95 -13.10 4.82
N LEU A 5 -17.33 -13.04 3.64
CA LEU A 5 -15.90 -13.30 3.52
C LEU A 5 -15.15 -12.24 4.34
N PHE A 6 -14.52 -12.67 5.42
CA PHE A 6 -13.58 -11.83 6.16
C PHE A 6 -12.30 -11.70 5.34
N PHE A 7 -11.77 -10.49 5.22
CA PHE A 7 -10.45 -10.28 4.66
C PHE A 7 -9.42 -10.89 5.61
N ILE A 8 -8.82 -12.01 5.22
CA ILE A 8 -7.75 -12.67 5.98
C ILE A 8 -6.44 -12.39 5.23
N PRO A 9 -5.58 -11.49 5.72
CA PRO A 9 -4.31 -11.14 5.07
C PRO A 9 -3.25 -12.26 5.14
N THR A 10 -3.63 -13.52 5.40
CA THR A 10 -2.68 -14.65 5.47
C THR A 10 -2.39 -15.26 4.10
N ALA A 11 -3.16 -14.96 3.06
CA ALA A 11 -2.91 -15.50 1.73
C ALA A 11 -1.76 -14.79 0.97
N ARG A 12 -1.45 -13.53 1.30
CA ARG A 12 -0.39 -12.68 0.71
C ARG A 12 -0.05 -11.52 1.67
N ALA A 13 1.11 -10.87 1.51
CA ALA A 13 1.42 -9.66 2.27
C ALA A 13 0.33 -8.59 2.07
N GLY A 14 -0.31 -8.14 3.15
CA GLY A 14 -1.29 -7.06 3.16
C GLY A 14 -0.65 -5.72 3.52
N PHE A 15 -1.21 -4.62 3.01
CA PHE A 15 -0.87 -3.27 3.45
C PHE A 15 -1.98 -2.71 4.32
N GLY A 16 -1.61 -2.18 5.50
CA GLY A 16 -2.53 -1.41 6.35
C GLY A 16 -2.66 0.02 5.82
N LEU A 17 -3.90 0.49 5.71
CA LEU A 17 -4.24 1.83 5.26
C LEU A 17 -4.80 2.65 6.43
N GLN A 18 -3.98 3.56 6.94
CA GLN A 18 -4.41 4.58 7.90
C GLN A 18 -5.02 5.79 7.18
N PRO A 19 -5.81 6.66 7.87
CA PRO A 19 -6.46 7.81 7.26
C PRO A 19 -5.50 8.71 6.48
N ASN A 20 -4.32 8.99 7.03
CA ASN A 20 -3.35 9.87 6.38
C ASN A 20 -2.81 9.28 5.07
N GLY A 21 -2.54 7.96 5.05
CA GLY A 21 -2.13 7.27 3.81
C GLY A 21 -3.22 7.32 2.75
N GLN A 22 -4.48 7.13 3.13
CA GLN A 22 -5.62 7.24 2.22
C GLN A 22 -5.85 8.67 1.73
N ALA A 23 -5.63 9.67 2.58
CA ALA A 23 -5.69 11.08 2.20
C ALA A 23 -4.63 11.44 1.16
N VAL A 24 -3.39 10.96 1.33
CA VAL A 24 -2.32 11.15 0.33
C VAL A 24 -2.68 10.49 -0.99
N LEU A 25 -3.14 9.23 -0.97
CA LEU A 25 -3.58 8.51 -2.17
C LEU A 25 -4.73 9.22 -2.88
N ALA A 26 -5.68 9.79 -2.12
CA ALA A 26 -6.75 10.59 -2.69
C ALA A 26 -6.24 11.89 -3.33
N HIS A 27 -5.28 12.57 -2.69
CA HIS A 27 -4.69 13.81 -3.18
C HIS A 27 -3.94 13.62 -4.51
N ILE A 28 -3.28 12.48 -4.69
CA ILE A 28 -2.59 12.14 -5.95
C ILE A 28 -3.49 11.45 -6.99
N GLY A 29 -4.82 11.49 -6.81
CA GLY A 29 -5.79 11.04 -7.81
C GLY A 29 -6.16 9.55 -7.78
N PHE A 30 -5.76 8.80 -6.75
CA PHE A 30 -6.08 7.37 -6.63
C PHE A 30 -7.28 7.04 -5.74
N LYS A 31 -8.05 8.04 -5.30
CA LYS A 31 -9.15 7.85 -4.33
C LYS A 31 -10.08 6.69 -4.70
N GLU A 32 -10.63 6.72 -5.91
CA GLU A 32 -11.63 5.75 -6.36
C GLU A 32 -11.05 4.34 -6.48
N LYS A 33 -9.89 4.20 -7.14
CA LYS A 33 -9.21 2.91 -7.31
C LYS A 33 -8.84 2.28 -5.97
N VAL A 34 -8.31 3.08 -5.04
CA VAL A 34 -7.93 2.61 -3.69
C VAL A 34 -9.16 2.22 -2.88
N GLN A 35 -10.26 2.99 -2.96
CA GLN A 35 -11.50 2.64 -2.28
C GLN A 35 -12.08 1.29 -2.75
N GLN A 36 -11.92 0.93 -4.02
CA GLN A 36 -12.39 -0.35 -4.57
C GLN A 36 -11.65 -1.57 -4.00
N ILE A 37 -10.35 -1.43 -3.68
CA ILE A 37 -9.51 -2.53 -3.16
C ILE A 37 -9.36 -2.50 -1.64
N THR A 38 -9.85 -1.46 -0.96
CA THR A 38 -9.69 -1.32 0.49
C THR A 38 -10.77 -2.10 1.23
N HIS A 39 -10.33 -3.05 2.05
CA HIS A 39 -11.16 -3.74 3.04
C HIS A 39 -11.17 -2.97 4.36
N LEU A 40 -12.32 -2.39 4.69
CA LEU A 40 -12.47 -1.61 5.93
C LEU A 40 -12.47 -2.52 7.17
N TYR A 41 -11.67 -2.15 8.16
CA TYR A 41 -11.71 -2.76 9.48
C TYR A 41 -12.79 -2.06 10.30
N LEU A 42 -13.98 -2.64 10.35
CA LEU A 42 -15.11 -2.06 11.08
C LEU A 42 -15.15 -2.51 12.55
N VAL A 43 -14.60 -3.69 12.83
CA VAL A 43 -14.66 -4.34 14.14
C VAL A 43 -13.27 -4.86 14.47
N TRP A 44 -12.85 -4.65 15.71
CA TRP A 44 -11.67 -5.29 16.29
C TRP A 44 -12.10 -6.13 17.47
N GLN A 45 -11.75 -7.40 17.45
CA GLN A 45 -12.03 -8.34 18.52
C GLN A 45 -10.74 -8.99 19.00
N ILE A 46 -10.60 -9.11 20.31
CA ILE A 46 -9.61 -9.96 20.94
C ILE A 46 -10.34 -11.23 21.32
N ILE A 47 -9.90 -12.35 20.76
CA ILE A 47 -10.47 -13.67 21.00
C ILE A 47 -9.49 -14.54 21.78
N ASN A 48 -9.99 -15.39 22.69
CA ASN A 48 -9.18 -16.36 23.41
C ASN A 48 -8.92 -17.62 22.54
N GLY A 49 -8.14 -18.57 23.07
CA GLY A 49 -7.86 -19.84 22.38
C GLY A 49 -9.09 -20.75 22.15
N ASN A 50 -10.21 -20.49 22.82
CA ASN A 50 -11.48 -21.20 22.64
C ASN A 50 -12.40 -20.52 21.61
N GLY A 51 -12.01 -19.34 21.10
CA GLY A 51 -12.82 -18.54 20.17
C GLY A 51 -13.77 -17.54 20.84
N ASP A 52 -13.77 -17.43 22.17
CA ASP A 52 -14.61 -16.45 22.87
C ASP A 52 -14.04 -15.04 22.73
N VAL A 53 -14.92 -14.05 22.55
CA VAL A 53 -14.53 -12.64 22.50
C VAL A 53 -14.23 -12.14 23.92
N ILE A 54 -12.95 -11.86 24.20
CA ILE A 54 -12.47 -11.25 25.45
C ILE A 54 -12.78 -9.75 25.46
N ALA A 55 -12.59 -9.08 24.33
CA ALA A 55 -12.84 -7.65 24.19
C ALA A 55 -13.18 -7.27 22.74
N SER A 56 -14.04 -6.27 22.57
CA SER A 56 -14.41 -5.73 21.25
C SER A 56 -14.47 -4.20 21.24
N PRO A 57 -13.32 -3.50 21.31
CA PRO A 57 -13.32 -2.04 21.38
C PRO A 57 -13.88 -1.41 20.10
N ASN A 58 -14.85 -0.50 20.23
CA ASN A 58 -15.46 0.20 19.09
C ASN A 58 -14.61 1.39 18.58
N ARG A 59 -13.33 1.45 18.95
CA ARG A 59 -12.47 2.62 18.62
C ARG A 59 -12.25 2.75 17.11
N ILE A 60 -12.17 1.64 16.39
CA ILE A 60 -11.84 1.65 14.96
C ILE A 60 -12.98 2.24 14.11
N ALA A 61 -14.24 1.93 14.44
CA ALA A 61 -15.39 2.51 13.73
C ALA A 61 -15.44 4.05 13.86
N GLY A 62 -14.84 4.62 14.90
CA GLY A 62 -14.76 6.07 15.11
C GLY A 62 -13.82 6.80 14.15
N TYR A 63 -12.89 6.10 13.49
CA TYR A 63 -11.91 6.74 12.61
C TYR A 63 -12.56 7.41 11.40
N GLY A 64 -13.51 6.76 10.74
CA GLY A 64 -14.20 7.32 9.58
C GLY A 64 -14.91 8.64 9.88
N LYS A 65 -15.62 8.71 11.01
CA LYS A 65 -16.30 9.95 11.45
C LYS A 65 -15.31 11.05 11.83
N ARG A 66 -14.19 10.69 12.46
CA ARG A 66 -13.22 11.67 12.98
C ARG A 66 -12.28 12.22 11.91
N PHE A 67 -11.90 11.40 10.94
CA PHE A 67 -10.84 11.72 9.99
C PHE A 67 -11.27 11.66 8.52
N GLY A 68 -12.54 11.32 8.23
CA GLY A 68 -13.06 11.16 6.87
C GLY A 68 -12.64 9.85 6.18
N PHE A 69 -11.77 9.05 6.81
CA PHE A 69 -11.30 7.76 6.33
C PHE A 69 -11.29 6.73 7.47
N PHE A 70 -11.66 5.48 7.17
CA PHE A 70 -11.64 4.37 8.12
C PHE A 70 -10.27 3.70 8.14
N LEU A 71 -9.95 2.93 9.18
CA LEU A 71 -8.85 1.97 9.06
C LEU A 71 -9.26 0.85 8.10
N GLY A 72 -8.32 0.41 7.28
CA GLY A 72 -8.53 -0.71 6.38
C GLY A 72 -7.23 -1.37 5.97
N GLY A 73 -7.34 -2.33 5.08
CA GLY A 73 -6.20 -2.92 4.41
C GLY A 73 -6.52 -3.36 3.00
N THR A 74 -5.47 -3.64 2.24
CA THR A 74 -5.55 -4.11 0.86
C THR A 74 -4.49 -5.16 0.62
N LEU A 75 -4.63 -5.98 -0.42
CA LEU A 75 -3.51 -6.81 -0.86
C LEU A 75 -2.39 -5.93 -1.41
N ARG A 76 -1.15 -6.28 -1.08
CA ARG A 76 0.02 -5.54 -1.57
C ARG A 76 0.08 -5.45 -3.09
N ALA A 77 -0.22 -6.55 -3.78
CA ALA A 77 -0.13 -6.62 -5.24
C ALA A 77 -1.09 -5.61 -5.89
N GLU A 78 -2.34 -5.56 -5.44
CA GLU A 78 -3.36 -4.65 -5.98
C GLU A 78 -2.96 -3.17 -5.80
N LEU A 79 -2.43 -2.82 -4.62
CA LEU A 79 -1.96 -1.46 -4.38
C LEU A 79 -0.78 -1.10 -5.28
N VAL A 80 0.19 -2.01 -5.43
CA VAL A 80 1.35 -1.80 -6.32
C VAL A 80 0.90 -1.67 -7.77
N ASP A 81 -0.06 -2.47 -8.22
CA ASP A 81 -0.59 -2.41 -9.58
C ASP A 81 -1.27 -1.07 -9.88
N ILE A 82 -2.03 -0.51 -8.93
CA ILE A 82 -2.60 0.85 -9.08
C ILE A 82 -1.49 1.90 -9.15
N LEU A 83 -0.49 1.81 -8.27
CA LEU A 83 0.55 2.84 -8.14
C LEU A 83 1.53 2.85 -9.31
N LYS A 84 1.85 1.67 -9.87
CA LYS A 84 2.78 1.57 -11.00
C LYS A 84 2.16 2.03 -12.31
N GLU A 85 0.84 1.91 -12.48
CA GLU A 85 0.16 2.11 -13.76
C GLU A 85 0.47 3.47 -14.42
N PRO A 86 0.48 4.62 -13.71
CA PRO A 86 0.85 5.90 -14.34
C PRO A 86 2.33 6.00 -14.71
N ILE A 87 3.21 5.35 -13.93
CA ILE A 87 4.66 5.32 -14.17
C ILE A 87 4.98 4.45 -15.40
N GLU A 88 4.31 3.30 -15.51
CA GLU A 88 4.34 2.43 -16.69
C GLU A 88 3.84 3.15 -17.94
N ARG A 89 2.68 3.83 -17.85
CA ARG A 89 2.12 4.60 -18.97
C ARG A 89 3.04 5.75 -19.42
N ALA A 90 3.82 6.33 -18.52
CA ALA A 90 4.81 7.35 -18.85
C ALA A 90 6.12 6.79 -19.44
N GLY A 91 6.28 5.46 -19.54
CA GLY A 91 7.51 4.83 -20.03
C GLY A 91 8.70 4.94 -19.06
N ASN A 92 8.44 5.33 -17.81
CA ASN A 92 9.47 5.62 -16.80
C ASN A 92 9.80 4.41 -15.89
N LEU A 93 9.19 3.26 -16.14
CA LEU A 93 9.43 2.05 -15.36
C LEU A 93 10.34 1.08 -16.12
N HIS A 94 11.50 0.81 -15.53
CA HIS A 94 12.50 -0.10 -16.10
C HIS A 94 12.70 -1.29 -15.15
N TYR A 95 12.32 -2.48 -15.59
CA TYR A 95 12.51 -3.73 -14.85
C TYR A 95 13.87 -4.36 -15.15
N ASN A 96 14.33 -5.28 -14.28
CA ASN A 96 15.58 -6.02 -14.46
C ASN A 96 16.84 -5.13 -14.55
N HIS A 97 16.81 -3.97 -13.91
CA HIS A 97 17.98 -3.11 -13.78
C HIS A 97 18.41 -3.10 -12.32
N ASN A 98 19.51 -3.78 -12.03
CA ASN A 98 20.13 -3.77 -10.70
C ASN A 98 21.27 -2.76 -10.71
N VAL A 99 21.32 -1.93 -9.66
CA VAL A 99 22.40 -0.96 -9.48
C VAL A 99 23.64 -1.67 -8.96
N ALA A 100 24.72 -1.62 -9.73
CA ALA A 100 26.02 -2.18 -9.35
C ALA A 100 26.88 -1.17 -8.59
N ASN A 101 26.80 0.11 -8.95
CA ASN A 101 27.59 1.16 -8.32
C ASN A 101 26.90 2.53 -8.39
N ILE A 102 27.15 3.37 -7.39
CA ILE A 102 26.71 4.76 -7.35
C ILE A 102 27.93 5.62 -7.02
N LYS A 103 28.23 6.61 -7.87
CA LYS A 103 29.28 7.62 -7.61
C LYS A 103 28.63 8.99 -7.61
N GLN A 104 28.95 9.81 -6.63
CA GLN A 104 28.46 11.19 -6.54
C GLN A 104 29.65 12.14 -6.53
N ASP A 105 29.55 13.22 -7.31
CA ASP A 105 30.51 14.34 -7.31
C ASP A 105 29.76 15.68 -7.19
N ALA A 106 30.48 16.79 -7.35
CA ALA A 106 29.90 18.13 -7.26
C ALA A 106 28.85 18.41 -8.36
N ASP A 107 28.89 17.66 -9.46
CA ASP A 107 28.09 17.88 -10.66
C ASP A 107 26.94 16.86 -10.81
N GLY A 108 26.82 15.88 -9.91
CA GLY A 108 25.65 14.99 -9.84
C GLY A 108 25.93 13.55 -9.40
N VAL A 109 25.05 12.63 -9.81
CA VAL A 109 25.11 11.20 -9.46
C VAL A 109 25.21 10.32 -10.70
N MET A 110 26.27 9.52 -10.76
CA MET A 110 26.51 8.49 -11.76
C MET A 110 26.08 7.12 -11.24
N ILE A 111 25.20 6.43 -11.98
CA ILE A 111 24.71 5.10 -11.64
C ILE A 111 25.22 4.10 -12.69
N SER A 112 25.95 3.08 -12.23
CA SER A 112 26.33 1.92 -13.04
C SER A 112 25.38 0.77 -12.74
N LEU A 113 24.88 0.12 -13.79
CA LEU A 113 23.99 -1.03 -13.69
C LEU A 113 24.77 -2.33 -13.97
N GLU A 114 24.30 -3.45 -13.43
CA GLU A 114 24.96 -4.77 -13.57
C GLU A 114 25.10 -5.23 -15.03
N ASN A 115 24.27 -4.73 -15.94
CA ASN A 115 24.33 -5.01 -17.39
C ASN A 115 25.34 -4.14 -18.15
N ASN A 116 26.28 -3.50 -17.45
CA ASN A 116 27.27 -2.54 -17.98
C ASN A 116 26.67 -1.28 -18.64
N GLN A 117 25.38 -1.00 -18.45
CA GLN A 117 24.82 0.30 -18.81
C GLN A 117 25.18 1.34 -17.75
N GLN A 118 25.61 2.53 -18.20
CA GLN A 118 25.81 3.69 -17.34
C GLN A 118 24.73 4.72 -17.61
N LYS A 119 24.11 5.24 -16.55
CA LYS A 119 23.16 6.35 -16.61
C LYS A 119 23.69 7.47 -15.72
N LYS A 120 23.90 8.66 -16.30
CA LYS A 120 24.10 9.88 -15.53
C LYS A 120 22.73 10.38 -15.10
N SER A 121 22.49 10.53 -13.80
CA SER A 121 21.35 11.27 -13.28
C SER A 121 21.79 12.70 -13.04
N VAL A 122 21.18 13.63 -13.76
CA VAL A 122 21.32 15.08 -13.53
C VAL A 122 20.50 15.46 -12.30
#